data_AF-A0A6C1B9T9-F1
#
_entry.id   AF-A0A6C1B9T9-F1
#
_cell.length_a   1.000
_cell.length_b   1.000
_cell.length_c   1.000
_cell.angle_alpha   90.00
_cell.angle_beta   90.00
_cell.angle_gamma   90.00
#
_symmetry.space_group_name_H-M   'P 1'
#
loop_
_entity.id
_entity.type
_entity.pdbx_description
1 polymer ?
#
loop_
_entity_poly.entity_id
_entity_poly.type
_entity_poly.pdbx_seq_one_letter_code
_entity_poly.pdbx_strand_id
1 'polypeptide(L)'
;MMMSVRFEDDFLVAGTGRDRVTPNFTLGEYQAPDGSVRMHREILAAVQMLRDALDRPVSIASVRAADGLGSGKRGQFVWIESGEPTEVVAAARALLKDGTLARVEVRGARVYLEMPDPAALPALIPANALERAIQVTAAFETSGNPYHQVTGNFDGAGLSFGPIQVNFGTGTLPVLFKRFEMRSPTGLKRAFGPLWDEWQTVMKQSRTRQIAWADALSRGRGKADFDPAWKAALQAIGDTPAFREEMLAYAYDVYGRKLIAALAWLHGACPIDIGNFRCLAALYDLCVQQGSLVKAYDAIRARIASEHPQDEFALTRIAVEERGKTAGTRWRADCISRRLCILEREPVRVDEAGQRATRTNPRLYLLRNAPVKDMAKYLL
;
A
#
# COMPACT_ATOMS: atom_id res chain seq x y z
N MET A 1 7.67 4.10 17.57
CA MET A 1 6.62 4.19 18.60
C MET A 1 5.80 2.91 18.46
N MET A 2 5.89 1.98 19.42
CA MET A 2 5.04 0.78 19.43
C MET A 2 3.58 1.23 19.38
N MET A 3 2.73 0.51 18.65
CA MET A 3 1.29 0.78 18.69
C MET A 3 0.82 0.52 20.13
N SER A 4 0.37 1.58 20.79
CA SER A 4 -0.22 1.56 22.14
C SER A 4 -1.61 0.91 22.17
N VAL A 5 -2.16 0.60 20.99
CA VAL A 5 -3.43 -0.10 20.82
C VAL A 5 -3.23 -1.61 20.77
N ARG A 6 -4.13 -2.37 21.42
CA ARG A 6 -4.13 -3.83 21.41
C ARG A 6 -5.26 -4.36 20.55
N PHE A 7 -4.92 -5.35 19.72
CA PHE A 7 -5.89 -6.11 18.96
C PHE A 7 -5.93 -7.57 19.43
N GLU A 8 -7.12 -8.15 19.51
CA GLU A 8 -7.39 -9.56 19.77
C GLU A 8 -8.33 -10.05 18.67
N ASP A 9 -7.90 -11.02 17.86
CA ASP A 9 -8.67 -11.56 16.72
C ASP A 9 -9.22 -10.45 15.79
N ASP A 10 -8.35 -9.51 15.40
CA ASP A 10 -8.69 -8.31 14.62
C ASP A 10 -9.69 -7.33 15.28
N PHE A 11 -10.06 -7.50 16.55
CA PHE A 11 -10.79 -6.51 17.33
C PHE A 11 -9.86 -5.61 18.13
N LEU A 12 -10.00 -4.29 17.96
CA LEU A 12 -9.45 -3.29 18.86
C LEU A 12 -10.12 -3.41 20.22
N VAL A 13 -9.36 -3.76 21.25
CA VAL A 13 -9.88 -4.05 22.60
C VAL A 13 -9.29 -3.19 23.70
N ALA A 14 -8.12 -2.57 23.46
CA ALA A 14 -7.48 -1.71 24.46
C ALA A 14 -6.57 -0.65 23.82
N GLY A 15 -6.27 0.38 24.61
CA GLY A 15 -5.42 1.52 24.28
C GLY A 15 -5.87 2.75 25.04
N THR A 16 -5.26 3.90 24.75
CA THR A 16 -5.65 5.21 25.27
C THR A 16 -6.52 5.94 24.25
N GLY A 17 -7.43 6.81 24.70
CA GLY A 17 -8.34 7.53 23.80
C GLY A 17 -7.64 8.40 22.74
N ARG A 18 -6.37 8.78 22.95
CA ARG A 18 -5.57 9.58 22.01
C ARG A 18 -4.85 8.74 20.95
N ASP A 19 -4.84 7.42 21.10
CA ASP A 19 -4.11 6.56 20.18
C ASP A 19 -4.78 6.52 18.82
N ARG A 20 -3.97 6.68 17.77
CA ARG A 20 -4.45 6.57 16.39
C ARG A 20 -4.73 5.12 16.04
N VAL A 21 -5.95 4.85 15.58
CA VAL A 21 -6.36 3.52 15.10
C VAL A 21 -6.27 3.43 13.57
N THR A 22 -6.49 4.55 12.90
CA THR A 22 -6.24 4.81 11.48
C THR A 22 -5.70 6.26 11.36
N PRO A 23 -5.19 6.70 10.20
CA PRO A 23 -4.57 8.02 10.09
C PRO A 23 -5.40 9.20 10.62
N ASN A 24 -6.73 9.14 10.43
CA ASN A 24 -7.62 10.25 10.77
C ASN A 24 -8.47 10.01 12.01
N PHE A 25 -8.46 8.81 12.59
CA PHE A 25 -9.30 8.46 13.73
C PHE A 25 -8.48 7.97 14.92
N THR A 26 -8.96 8.33 16.10
CA THR A 26 -8.42 7.93 17.40
C THR A 26 -9.32 6.89 18.05
N LEU A 27 -8.77 6.14 19.00
CA LEU A 27 -9.52 5.14 19.76
C LEU A 27 -10.71 5.77 20.50
N GLY A 28 -10.55 6.98 21.04
CA GLY A 28 -11.56 7.67 21.85
C GLY A 28 -12.87 7.90 21.09
N GLU A 29 -12.79 8.09 19.77
CA GLU A 29 -13.96 8.26 18.90
C GLU A 29 -14.81 6.98 18.79
N TYR A 30 -14.21 5.80 19.07
CA TYR A 30 -14.89 4.50 19.02
C TYR A 30 -15.22 3.92 20.39
N GLN A 31 -14.93 4.64 21.48
CA GLN A 31 -15.26 4.17 22.82
C GLN A 31 -16.78 4.22 23.03
N ALA A 32 -17.29 3.16 23.65
CA ALA A 32 -18.62 3.23 24.23
C ALA A 32 -18.61 4.21 25.42
N PRO A 33 -19.78 4.73 25.85
CA PRO A 33 -19.88 5.66 26.98
C PRO A 33 -19.31 5.15 28.31
N ASP A 34 -19.14 3.84 28.47
CA ASP A 34 -18.48 3.22 29.63
C ASP A 34 -16.94 3.17 29.51
N GLY A 35 -16.37 3.75 28.45
CA GLY A 35 -14.95 3.75 28.13
C GLY A 35 -14.45 2.48 27.44
N SER A 36 -15.28 1.44 27.32
CA SER A 36 -14.89 0.20 26.65
C SER A 36 -14.78 0.38 25.13
N VAL A 37 -13.87 -0.38 24.50
CA VAL A 37 -13.73 -0.41 23.05
C VAL A 37 -13.76 -1.87 22.56
N ARG A 38 -14.51 -2.11 21.50
CA ARG A 38 -14.51 -3.37 20.76
C ARG A 38 -14.91 -3.08 19.32
N MET A 39 -13.92 -2.86 18.45
CA MET A 39 -14.15 -2.55 17.04
C MET A 39 -13.29 -3.42 16.15
N HIS A 40 -13.87 -4.07 15.16
CA HIS A 40 -13.13 -4.88 14.20
C HIS A 40 -12.30 -3.99 13.26
N ARG A 41 -11.08 -4.40 12.91
CA ARG A 41 -10.18 -3.64 12.02
C ARG A 41 -10.82 -3.26 10.68
N GLU A 42 -11.66 -4.12 10.14
CA GLU A 42 -12.30 -3.87 8.83
C GLU A 42 -13.33 -2.73 8.87
N ILE A 43 -14.09 -2.55 9.95
CA ILE A 43 -14.99 -1.39 10.05
C ILE A 43 -14.20 -0.10 10.29
N LEU A 44 -13.11 -0.16 11.08
CA LEU A 44 -12.19 0.99 11.25
C LEU A 44 -11.57 1.41 9.89
N ALA A 45 -11.17 0.43 9.08
CA ALA A 45 -10.65 0.64 7.74
C ALA A 45 -11.71 1.22 6.81
N ALA A 46 -12.94 0.69 6.81
CA ALA A 46 -14.03 1.15 5.96
C ALA A 46 -14.36 2.63 6.21
N VAL A 47 -14.39 3.06 7.47
CA VAL A 47 -14.62 4.47 7.84
C VAL A 47 -13.49 5.37 7.35
N GLN A 48 -12.23 4.93 7.49
CA GLN A 48 -11.08 5.66 6.97
C GLN A 48 -11.12 5.77 5.43
N MET A 49 -11.43 4.69 4.74
CA MET A 49 -11.58 4.69 3.27
C MET A 49 -12.72 5.60 2.81
N LEU A 50 -13.84 5.61 3.53
CA LEU A 50 -14.97 6.48 3.23
C LEU A 50 -14.60 7.96 3.41
N ARG A 51 -13.89 8.28 4.50
CA ARG A 51 -13.36 9.64 4.71
C ARG A 51 -12.43 10.07 3.58
N ASP A 52 -11.55 9.18 3.13
CA ASP A 52 -10.64 9.46 2.01
C ASP A 52 -11.43 9.69 0.70
N ALA A 53 -12.50 8.92 0.45
CA ALA A 53 -13.35 9.06 -0.73
C ALA A 53 -14.19 10.35 -0.71
N LEU A 54 -14.62 10.79 0.47
CA LEU A 54 -15.39 12.04 0.64
C LEU A 54 -14.52 13.29 0.63
N ASP A 55 -13.21 13.16 0.84
CA ASP A 55 -12.24 14.25 1.00
C ASP A 55 -12.68 15.32 2.01
N ARG A 56 -13.34 14.90 3.09
CA ARG A 56 -13.81 15.78 4.18
C ARG A 56 -13.88 15.05 5.52
N PRO A 57 -13.99 15.76 6.65
CA PRO A 57 -14.14 15.13 7.96
C PRO A 57 -15.38 14.23 8.06
N VAL A 58 -15.24 13.13 8.80
CA VAL A 58 -16.32 12.20 9.15
C VAL A 58 -16.28 12.03 10.66
N SER A 59 -17.41 12.22 11.33
CA SER A 59 -17.53 12.08 12.79
C SER A 59 -18.13 10.72 13.14
N ILE A 60 -17.60 10.07 14.18
CA ILE A 60 -18.22 8.87 14.77
C ILE A 60 -19.36 9.32 15.69
N ALA A 61 -20.60 9.11 15.25
CA ALA A 61 -21.79 9.53 15.98
C ALA A 61 -22.19 8.53 17.07
N SER A 62 -22.04 7.23 16.82
CA SER A 62 -22.35 6.17 17.78
C SER A 62 -21.76 4.82 17.36
N VAL A 63 -21.40 4.00 18.34
CA VAL A 63 -21.05 2.57 18.19
C VAL A 63 -22.12 1.64 18.77
N ARG A 64 -23.31 2.18 19.11
CA ARG A 64 -24.44 1.44 19.70
C ARG A 64 -25.51 1.12 18.68
N ALA A 65 -26.14 -0.04 18.86
CA ALA A 65 -27.31 -0.43 18.08
C ALA A 65 -28.46 0.56 18.33
N ALA A 66 -29.16 0.93 17.26
CA ALA A 66 -30.28 1.87 17.27
C ALA A 66 -31.15 1.63 16.05
N ASP A 67 -32.41 2.06 16.07
CA ASP A 67 -33.32 2.01 14.91
C ASP A 67 -33.43 0.65 14.21
N GLY A 68 -33.32 -0.44 14.98
CA GLY A 68 -33.33 -1.82 14.48
C GLY A 68 -32.03 -2.28 13.79
N LEU A 69 -30.97 -1.46 13.80
CA LEU A 69 -29.67 -1.74 13.19
C LEU A 69 -28.59 -2.01 14.25
N GLY A 70 -27.61 -2.85 13.91
CA GLY A 70 -26.46 -3.17 14.76
C GLY A 70 -26.69 -4.19 15.89
N SER A 71 -27.92 -4.69 16.07
CA SER A 71 -28.21 -5.70 17.09
C SER A 71 -27.41 -6.99 16.85
N GLY A 72 -26.71 -7.49 17.87
CA GLY A 72 -25.84 -8.66 17.76
C GLY A 72 -24.54 -8.45 16.96
N LYS A 73 -24.27 -7.23 16.48
CA LYS A 73 -23.13 -6.91 15.60
C LYS A 73 -22.10 -6.00 16.29
N ARG A 74 -21.95 -6.10 17.61
CA ARG A 74 -21.05 -5.22 18.39
C ARG A 74 -19.64 -5.22 17.77
N GLY A 75 -19.16 -4.03 17.43
CA GLY A 75 -17.85 -3.83 16.83
C GLY A 75 -17.74 -4.07 15.33
N GLN A 76 -18.85 -4.39 14.65
CA GLN A 76 -18.91 -4.63 13.20
C GLN A 76 -19.70 -3.55 12.45
N PHE A 77 -20.14 -2.51 13.14
CA PHE A 77 -20.82 -1.38 12.54
C PHE A 77 -20.46 -0.08 13.25
N VAL A 78 -20.80 1.04 12.62
CA VAL A 78 -20.71 2.36 13.23
C VAL A 78 -21.78 3.28 12.64
N TRP A 79 -22.23 4.25 13.42
CA TRP A 79 -23.00 5.40 12.95
C TRP A 79 -22.06 6.57 12.75
N ILE A 80 -22.16 7.24 11.61
CA ILE A 80 -21.36 8.41 11.28
C ILE A 80 -22.23 9.59 10.88
N GLU A 81 -21.63 10.78 10.95
CA GLU A 81 -22.18 12.03 10.43
C GLU A 81 -21.10 12.73 9.58
N SER A 82 -21.46 13.16 8.37
CA SER A 82 -20.57 13.91 7.47
C SER A 82 -21.36 14.61 6.36
N GLY A 83 -21.76 15.86 6.60
CA GLY A 83 -22.55 16.63 5.63
C GLY A 83 -23.86 15.94 5.25
N GLU A 84 -24.24 16.04 3.97
CA GLU A 84 -25.48 15.45 3.46
C GLU A 84 -25.40 13.91 3.40
N PRO A 85 -26.33 13.17 4.02
CA PRO A 85 -26.30 11.70 4.07
C PRO A 85 -26.30 11.02 2.68
N THR A 86 -26.94 11.64 1.69
CA THR A 86 -26.99 11.12 0.31
C THR A 86 -25.62 11.12 -0.36
N GLU A 87 -24.78 12.11 -0.08
CA GLU A 87 -23.39 12.18 -0.56
C GLU A 87 -22.52 11.09 0.10
N VAL A 88 -22.73 10.85 1.40
CA VAL A 88 -22.07 9.75 2.13
C VAL A 88 -22.42 8.41 1.51
N VAL A 89 -23.69 8.16 1.21
CA VAL A 89 -24.15 6.94 0.53
C VAL A 89 -23.55 6.82 -0.87
N ALA A 90 -23.45 7.92 -1.62
CA ALA A 90 -22.83 7.93 -2.94
C ALA A 90 -21.35 7.53 -2.89
N ALA A 91 -20.58 8.08 -1.95
CA ALA A 91 -19.18 7.72 -1.74
C ALA A 91 -19.02 6.26 -1.24
N ALA A 92 -19.92 5.80 -0.36
CA ALA A 92 -19.89 4.44 0.17
C ALA A 92 -20.26 3.36 -0.88
N ARG A 93 -20.84 3.74 -2.02
CA ARG A 93 -21.23 2.80 -3.09
C ARG A 93 -20.04 2.00 -3.63
N ALA A 94 -18.86 2.62 -3.77
CA ALA A 94 -17.65 1.92 -4.20
C ALA A 94 -17.21 0.88 -3.15
N LEU A 95 -17.34 1.20 -1.86
CA LEU A 95 -17.01 0.32 -0.74
C LEU A 95 -18.01 -0.83 -0.56
N LEU A 96 -19.27 -0.62 -0.96
CA LEU A 96 -20.26 -1.72 -1.05
C LEU A 96 -19.89 -2.66 -2.20
N LYS A 97 -19.57 -2.10 -3.37
CA LYS A 97 -19.23 -2.89 -4.57
C LYS A 97 -17.95 -3.70 -4.40
N ASP A 98 -16.96 -3.16 -3.68
CA ASP A 98 -15.69 -3.84 -3.43
C ASP A 98 -15.74 -4.82 -2.23
N GLY A 99 -16.88 -4.87 -1.51
CA GLY A 99 -17.09 -5.74 -0.35
C GLY A 99 -16.32 -5.31 0.89
N THR A 100 -15.93 -4.05 1.00
CA THR A 100 -15.44 -3.40 2.24
C THR A 100 -16.59 -3.17 3.21
N LEU A 101 -17.74 -2.74 2.70
CA LEU A 101 -18.99 -2.59 3.44
C LEU A 101 -20.01 -3.63 2.98
N ALA A 102 -20.83 -4.10 3.91
CA ALA A 102 -21.98 -4.98 3.64
C ALA A 102 -23.30 -4.21 3.61
N ARG A 103 -23.42 -3.14 4.42
CA ARG A 103 -24.66 -2.38 4.53
C ARG A 103 -24.38 -0.91 4.80
N VAL A 104 -25.18 -0.05 4.18
CA VAL A 104 -25.18 1.40 4.40
C VAL A 104 -26.64 1.85 4.49
N GLU A 105 -27.02 2.53 5.56
CA GLU A 105 -28.38 3.05 5.73
C GLU A 105 -28.42 4.44 6.33
N VAL A 106 -29.37 5.26 5.87
CA VAL A 106 -29.59 6.61 6.40
C VAL A 106 -30.71 6.58 7.45
N ARG A 107 -30.51 7.28 8.57
CA ARG A 107 -31.54 7.61 9.58
C ARG A 107 -31.36 9.06 10.02
N GLY A 108 -32.23 9.94 9.52
CA GLY A 108 -32.08 11.39 9.72
C GLY A 108 -30.73 11.88 9.19
N ALA A 109 -29.96 12.57 10.04
CA ALA A 109 -28.61 13.07 9.70
C ALA A 109 -27.51 12.01 9.77
N ARG A 110 -27.81 10.81 10.30
CA ARG A 110 -26.82 9.75 10.54
C ARG A 110 -26.81 8.72 9.43
N VAL A 111 -25.63 8.18 9.17
CA VAL A 111 -25.42 7.05 8.26
C VAL A 111 -24.85 5.87 9.03
N TYR A 112 -25.57 4.76 9.02
CA TYR A 112 -25.12 3.46 9.51
C TYR A 112 -24.22 2.80 8.48
N LEU A 113 -23.07 2.29 8.92
CA LEU A 113 -22.13 1.51 8.13
C LEU A 113 -21.89 0.17 8.81
N GLU A 114 -21.98 -0.94 8.08
CA GLU A 114 -21.71 -2.29 8.58
C GLU A 114 -20.71 -2.99 7.67
N MET A 115 -19.72 -3.66 8.29
CA MET A 115 -18.78 -4.50 7.56
C MET A 115 -19.38 -5.90 7.28
N PRO A 116 -18.85 -6.65 6.30
CA PRO A 116 -19.21 -8.06 6.13
C PRO A 116 -18.89 -8.90 7.36
N ASP A 117 -19.39 -10.14 7.40
CA ASP A 117 -19.05 -11.10 8.45
C ASP A 117 -17.52 -11.30 8.52
N PRO A 118 -16.87 -11.04 9.66
CA PRO A 118 -15.43 -11.22 9.81
C PRO A 118 -14.97 -12.67 9.58
N ALA A 119 -15.83 -13.66 9.79
CA ALA A 119 -15.51 -15.06 9.52
C ALA A 119 -15.57 -15.42 8.03
N ALA A 120 -16.17 -14.56 7.19
CA ALA A 120 -16.41 -14.81 5.78
C ALA A 120 -16.27 -13.52 4.94
N LEU A 121 -15.12 -12.86 5.05
CA LEU A 121 -14.84 -11.62 4.33
C LEU A 121 -14.87 -11.86 2.80
N PRO A 122 -15.65 -11.04 2.04
CA PRO A 122 -15.63 -11.08 0.58
C PRO A 122 -14.23 -11.02 -0.03
N ALA A 123 -14.00 -11.88 -1.02
CA ALA A 123 -12.76 -11.89 -1.78
C ALA A 123 -12.58 -10.59 -2.58
N LEU A 124 -11.37 -10.03 -2.53
CA LEU A 124 -11.01 -8.84 -3.31
C LEU A 124 -10.88 -9.19 -4.79
N ILE A 125 -11.27 -8.28 -5.68
CA ILE A 125 -10.92 -8.43 -7.10
C ILE A 125 -9.43 -8.08 -7.30
N PRO A 126 -8.72 -8.72 -8.26
CA PRO A 126 -7.28 -8.51 -8.47
C PRO A 126 -6.87 -7.05 -8.66
N ALA A 127 -7.66 -6.27 -9.42
CA ALA A 127 -7.37 -4.86 -9.67
C ALA A 127 -7.34 -4.05 -8.36
N ASN A 128 -8.35 -4.21 -7.50
CA ASN A 128 -8.44 -3.50 -6.23
C ASN A 128 -7.35 -3.97 -5.25
N ALA A 129 -7.07 -5.27 -5.22
CA ALA A 129 -5.98 -5.82 -4.41
C ALA A 129 -4.64 -5.18 -4.81
N LEU A 130 -4.33 -5.12 -6.11
CA LEU A 130 -3.08 -4.53 -6.57
C LEU A 130 -3.00 -3.03 -6.29
N GLU A 131 -4.07 -2.29 -6.53
CA GLU A 131 -4.11 -0.86 -6.22
C GLU A 131 -3.82 -0.60 -4.73
N ARG A 132 -4.45 -1.37 -3.83
CA ARG A 132 -4.18 -1.29 -2.39
C ARG A 132 -2.74 -1.70 -2.06
N ALA A 133 -2.19 -2.73 -2.71
CA ALA A 133 -0.79 -3.14 -2.52
C ALA A 133 0.20 -2.04 -2.95
N ILE A 134 -0.09 -1.32 -4.05
CA ILE A 134 0.69 -0.16 -4.50
C ILE A 134 0.63 0.95 -3.46
N GLN A 135 -0.56 1.28 -2.94
CA GLN A 135 -0.70 2.32 -1.91
C GLN A 135 0.04 1.98 -0.62
N VAL A 136 -0.05 0.72 -0.16
CA VAL A 136 0.71 0.23 1.01
C VAL A 136 2.21 0.30 0.72
N THR A 137 2.68 -0.18 -0.42
CA THR A 137 4.10 -0.13 -0.82
C THR A 137 4.62 1.30 -0.84
N ALA A 138 3.89 2.22 -1.46
CA ALA A 138 4.29 3.63 -1.58
C ALA A 138 4.32 4.35 -0.21
N ALA A 139 3.43 3.98 0.72
CA ALA A 139 3.30 4.65 2.01
C ALA A 139 4.48 4.44 2.97
N PHE A 140 5.40 3.52 2.67
CA PHE A 140 6.67 3.43 3.38
C PHE A 140 7.67 4.52 2.95
N GLU A 141 7.50 5.07 1.75
CA GLU A 141 8.41 6.06 1.18
C GLU A 141 7.96 7.50 1.46
N THR A 142 6.65 7.72 1.53
CA THR A 142 6.08 9.05 1.76
C THR A 142 4.74 9.00 2.52
N SER A 143 4.50 10.00 3.36
CA SER A 143 3.23 10.21 4.07
C SER A 143 2.27 11.15 3.33
N GLY A 144 2.65 11.66 2.15
CA GLY A 144 1.84 12.57 1.32
C GLY A 144 1.25 11.88 0.08
N ASN A 145 0.93 12.67 -0.94
CA ASN A 145 0.53 12.14 -2.25
C ASN A 145 1.71 11.38 -2.88
N PRO A 146 1.64 10.05 -3.07
CA PRO A 146 2.76 9.28 -3.57
C PRO A 146 3.12 9.65 -5.02
N TYR A 147 2.18 10.19 -5.80
CA TYR A 147 2.43 10.66 -7.16
C TYR A 147 3.26 11.95 -7.21
N HIS A 148 3.49 12.60 -6.06
CA HIS A 148 4.35 13.77 -5.92
C HIS A 148 5.76 13.45 -5.47
N GLN A 149 6.05 12.18 -5.20
CA GLN A 149 7.36 11.78 -4.69
C GLN A 149 8.42 11.89 -5.77
N VAL A 150 9.38 12.79 -5.56
CA VAL A 150 10.55 13.02 -6.41
C VAL A 150 11.78 12.90 -5.53
N THR A 151 12.72 12.04 -5.92
CA THR A 151 13.93 11.78 -5.15
C THR A 151 15.15 11.84 -6.06
N GLY A 152 16.20 12.53 -5.59
CA GLY A 152 17.46 12.69 -6.33
C GLY A 152 18.37 11.46 -6.25
N ASN A 153 19.60 11.60 -6.74
CA ASN A 153 20.58 10.53 -6.92
C ASN A 153 21.35 10.18 -5.63
N PHE A 154 20.65 9.82 -4.55
CA PHE A 154 21.29 9.48 -3.27
C PHE A 154 21.92 8.08 -3.24
N ASP A 155 21.47 7.17 -4.10
CA ASP A 155 21.87 5.75 -4.16
C ASP A 155 22.53 5.35 -5.49
N GLY A 156 22.71 6.30 -6.41
CA GLY A 156 23.29 6.04 -7.73
C GLY A 156 22.25 5.71 -8.82
N ALA A 157 20.95 5.65 -8.51
CA ALA A 157 19.89 5.35 -9.47
C ALA A 157 19.43 6.55 -10.32
N GLY A 158 19.96 7.75 -10.09
CA GLY A 158 19.52 8.99 -10.71
C GLY A 158 18.21 9.51 -10.10
N LEU A 159 17.36 10.10 -10.94
CA LEU A 159 16.04 10.58 -10.56
C LEU A 159 15.10 9.40 -10.32
N SER A 160 14.40 9.38 -9.19
CA SER A 160 13.30 8.46 -8.88
C SER A 160 11.97 9.22 -8.74
N PHE A 161 10.88 8.66 -9.27
CA PHE A 161 9.59 9.32 -9.31
C PHE A 161 8.38 8.39 -9.04
N GLY A 162 7.41 8.89 -8.28
CA GLY A 162 6.08 8.30 -8.08
C GLY A 162 5.99 7.16 -7.05
N PRO A 163 4.79 6.60 -6.80
CA PRO A 163 4.51 5.54 -5.82
C PRO A 163 5.42 4.31 -5.87
N ILE A 164 5.89 3.94 -7.06
CA ILE A 164 6.73 2.76 -7.30
C ILE A 164 8.19 3.11 -7.60
N GLN A 165 8.58 4.38 -7.36
CA GLN A 165 9.94 4.89 -7.48
C GLN A 165 10.64 4.47 -8.79
N VAL A 166 9.95 4.68 -9.93
CA VAL A 166 10.60 4.44 -11.23
C VAL A 166 11.79 5.35 -11.38
N ASN A 167 12.91 4.85 -11.92
CA ASN A 167 14.15 5.61 -11.97
C ASN A 167 14.96 5.39 -13.26
N PHE A 168 15.99 6.20 -13.45
CA PHE A 168 16.92 6.07 -14.59
C PHE A 168 17.84 4.86 -14.47
N GLY A 169 18.32 4.55 -13.25
CA GLY A 169 19.29 3.48 -12.99
C GLY A 169 18.81 2.10 -13.45
N THR A 170 17.53 1.82 -13.26
CA THR A 170 16.86 0.59 -13.71
C THR A 170 16.24 0.75 -15.11
N GLY A 171 16.17 1.98 -15.64
CA GLY A 171 15.55 2.30 -16.92
C GLY A 171 14.02 2.28 -16.91
N THR A 172 13.38 2.15 -15.75
CA THR A 172 11.92 2.09 -15.64
C THR A 172 11.26 3.45 -15.89
N LEU A 173 11.90 4.55 -15.48
CA LEU A 173 11.36 5.90 -15.67
C LEU A 173 11.24 6.25 -17.16
N PRO A 174 12.28 6.04 -18.00
CA PRO A 174 12.15 6.28 -19.43
C PRO A 174 11.00 5.52 -20.10
N VAL A 175 10.78 4.26 -19.69
CA VAL A 175 9.71 3.43 -20.26
C VAL A 175 8.33 3.96 -19.89
N LEU A 176 8.11 4.34 -18.62
CA LEU A 176 6.84 4.89 -18.18
C LEU A 176 6.50 6.19 -18.92
N PHE A 177 7.45 7.12 -18.99
CA PHE A 177 7.22 8.40 -19.66
C PHE A 177 6.99 8.23 -21.17
N LYS A 178 7.68 7.28 -21.81
CA LYS A 178 7.41 6.94 -23.22
C LYS A 178 6.00 6.39 -23.42
N ARG A 179 5.51 5.53 -22.52
CA ARG A 179 4.13 5.00 -22.56
C ARG A 179 3.11 6.14 -22.45
N PHE A 180 3.33 7.06 -21.51
CA PHE A 180 2.43 8.19 -21.34
C PHE A 180 2.51 9.19 -22.50
N GLU A 181 3.70 9.46 -23.05
CA GLU A 181 3.87 10.34 -24.22
C GLU A 181 3.07 9.86 -25.43
N MET A 182 3.00 8.54 -25.65
CA MET A 182 2.17 7.97 -26.72
C MET A 182 0.66 8.20 -26.52
N ARG A 183 0.20 8.33 -25.26
CA ARG A 183 -1.22 8.55 -24.93
C ARG A 183 -1.59 10.04 -24.83
N SER A 184 -0.69 10.86 -24.29
CA SER A 184 -0.95 12.28 -24.03
C SER A 184 0.31 13.15 -24.21
N PRO A 185 0.76 13.37 -25.45
CA PRO A 185 1.94 14.19 -25.72
C PRO A 185 1.73 15.65 -25.29
N THR A 186 0.51 16.17 -25.47
CA THR A 186 0.13 17.52 -25.05
C THR A 186 0.10 17.67 -23.52
N GLY A 187 -0.31 16.63 -22.80
CA GLY A 187 -0.32 16.60 -21.34
C GLY A 187 1.08 16.74 -20.74
N LEU A 188 2.04 15.97 -21.26
CA LEU A 188 3.44 16.06 -20.84
C LEU A 188 4.06 17.43 -21.16
N LYS A 189 3.88 17.92 -22.39
CA LYS A 189 4.42 19.22 -22.79
C LYS A 189 3.88 20.34 -21.92
N ARG A 190 2.58 20.33 -21.61
CA ARG A 190 1.96 21.33 -20.72
C ARG A 190 2.55 21.29 -19.32
N ALA A 191 2.82 20.10 -18.77
CA ALA A 191 3.31 19.97 -17.40
C ALA A 191 4.79 20.34 -17.24
N PHE A 192 5.63 20.03 -18.23
CA PHE A 192 7.04 20.46 -18.23
C PHE A 192 7.23 21.92 -18.66
N GLY A 193 6.31 22.48 -19.46
CA GLY A 193 6.38 23.87 -19.89
C GLY A 193 7.73 24.19 -20.55
N PRO A 194 8.47 25.22 -20.09
CA PRO A 194 9.80 25.55 -20.63
C PRO A 194 10.85 24.43 -20.51
N LEU A 195 10.66 23.48 -19.59
CA LEU A 195 11.58 22.36 -19.39
C LEU A 195 11.38 21.21 -20.40
N TRP A 196 10.35 21.30 -21.25
CA TRP A 196 9.96 20.21 -22.15
C TRP A 196 11.06 19.79 -23.12
N ASP A 197 11.75 20.74 -23.75
CA ASP A 197 12.76 20.42 -24.77
C ASP A 197 13.99 19.73 -24.15
N GLU A 198 14.38 20.15 -22.94
CA GLU A 198 15.43 19.49 -22.17
C GLU A 198 14.98 18.09 -21.72
N TRP A 199 13.74 17.94 -21.25
CA TRP A 199 13.20 16.64 -20.88
C TRP A 199 13.23 15.65 -22.04
N GLN A 200 12.75 16.07 -23.23
CA GLN A 200 12.80 15.23 -24.44
C GLN A 200 14.23 14.86 -24.82
N THR A 201 15.18 15.76 -24.62
CA THR A 201 16.59 15.51 -24.90
C THR A 201 17.14 14.44 -23.95
N VAL A 202 16.96 14.61 -22.64
CA VAL A 202 17.42 13.66 -21.61
C VAL A 202 16.83 12.27 -21.81
N MET A 203 15.54 12.19 -22.15
CA MET A 203 14.83 10.93 -22.39
C MET A 203 15.39 10.09 -23.55
N LYS A 204 16.13 10.72 -24.48
CA LYS A 204 16.79 10.06 -25.62
C LYS A 204 18.26 9.71 -25.36
N GLN A 205 18.83 10.17 -24.25
CA GLN A 205 20.23 9.91 -23.92
C GLN A 205 20.46 8.49 -23.41
N SER A 206 21.73 8.07 -23.36
CA SER A 206 22.11 6.81 -22.73
C SER A 206 21.84 6.86 -21.21
N ARG A 207 21.63 5.69 -20.60
CA ARG A 207 21.37 5.56 -19.16
C ARG A 207 22.41 6.29 -18.31
N THR A 208 23.70 6.17 -18.64
CA THR A 208 24.79 6.85 -17.93
C THR A 208 24.64 8.37 -17.97
N ARG A 209 24.24 8.93 -19.12
CA ARG A 209 24.02 10.37 -19.26
C ARG A 209 22.75 10.84 -18.54
N GLN A 210 21.69 10.04 -18.54
CA GLN A 210 20.48 10.30 -17.75
C GLN A 210 20.77 10.36 -16.25
N ILE A 211 21.56 9.41 -15.74
CA ILE A 211 21.99 9.39 -14.34
C ILE A 211 22.86 10.62 -14.04
N ALA A 212 23.82 10.96 -14.91
CA ALA A 212 24.67 12.13 -14.73
C ALA A 212 23.87 13.45 -14.74
N TRP A 213 22.88 13.57 -15.62
CA TRP A 213 21.95 14.70 -15.64
C TRP A 213 21.16 14.82 -14.32
N ALA A 214 20.59 13.70 -13.86
CA ALA A 214 19.87 13.67 -12.60
C ALA A 214 20.79 13.98 -11.41
N ASP A 215 22.03 13.51 -11.43
CA ASP A 215 23.04 13.80 -10.42
C ASP A 215 23.34 15.30 -10.31
N ALA A 216 23.50 15.96 -11.45
CA ALA A 216 23.74 17.41 -11.53
C ALA A 216 22.55 18.24 -11.01
N LEU A 217 21.33 17.71 -11.10
CA LEU A 217 20.10 18.34 -10.58
C LEU A 217 19.72 17.90 -9.17
N SER A 218 20.41 16.92 -8.60
CA SER A 218 20.13 16.47 -7.24
C SER A 218 20.58 17.51 -6.20
N ARG A 219 19.82 17.61 -5.11
CA ARG A 219 19.97 18.64 -4.06
C ARG A 219 19.85 18.02 -2.67
N GLY A 220 20.12 18.84 -1.66
CA GLY A 220 19.94 18.48 -0.26
C GLY A 220 21.01 17.50 0.27
N ARG A 221 20.86 17.13 1.55
CA ARG A 221 21.78 16.22 2.23
C ARG A 221 21.81 14.88 1.50
N GLY A 222 23.00 14.48 1.05
CA GLY A 222 23.20 13.21 0.37
C GLY A 222 22.46 13.08 -0.96
N LYS A 223 22.13 14.18 -1.65
CA LYS A 223 21.45 14.17 -2.96
C LYS A 223 20.04 13.55 -2.94
N ALA A 224 19.37 13.58 -1.78
CA ALA A 224 18.03 13.00 -1.63
C ALA A 224 16.91 13.85 -2.22
N ASP A 225 17.13 15.15 -2.43
CA ASP A 225 16.14 16.05 -3.06
C ASP A 225 16.51 16.35 -4.51
N PHE A 226 15.67 17.10 -5.22
CA PHE A 226 15.84 17.44 -6.62
C PHE A 226 15.63 18.94 -6.87
N ASP A 227 16.06 19.40 -8.04
CA ASP A 227 15.91 20.79 -8.46
C ASP A 227 14.43 21.26 -8.37
N PRO A 228 14.13 22.42 -7.75
CA PRO A 228 12.75 22.83 -7.48
C PRO A 228 11.88 22.98 -8.72
N ALA A 229 12.42 23.47 -9.84
CA ALA A 229 11.65 23.67 -11.07
C ALA A 229 11.25 22.32 -11.68
N TRP A 230 12.20 21.38 -11.72
CA TRP A 230 11.95 20.02 -12.20
C TRP A 230 11.02 19.24 -11.27
N LYS A 231 11.18 19.40 -9.96
CA LYS A 231 10.31 18.79 -8.96
C LYS A 231 8.87 19.25 -9.13
N ALA A 232 8.64 20.56 -9.31
CA ALA A 232 7.32 21.11 -9.56
C ALA A 232 6.70 20.58 -10.86
N ALA A 233 7.48 20.49 -11.94
CA ALA A 233 7.01 19.91 -13.21
C ALA A 233 6.61 18.44 -13.07
N LEU A 234 7.42 17.62 -12.38
CA LEU A 234 7.12 16.22 -12.10
C LEU A 234 5.87 16.07 -11.23
N GLN A 235 5.70 16.93 -10.21
CA GLN A 235 4.51 16.94 -9.37
C GLN A 235 3.25 17.29 -10.17
N ALA A 236 3.33 18.27 -11.08
CA ALA A 236 2.22 18.62 -11.98
C ALA A 236 1.83 17.45 -12.92
N ILE A 237 2.80 16.65 -13.36
CA ILE A 237 2.52 15.40 -14.09
C ILE A 237 1.84 14.40 -13.18
N GLY A 238 2.32 14.26 -11.95
CA GLY A 238 1.72 13.45 -10.91
C GLY A 238 0.27 13.83 -10.58
N ASP A 239 -0.16 15.07 -10.85
CA ASP A 239 -1.55 15.53 -10.71
C ASP A 239 -2.45 15.26 -11.91
N THR A 240 -1.88 14.80 -13.03
CA THR A 240 -2.68 14.48 -14.20
C THR A 240 -3.36 13.12 -14.03
N PRO A 241 -4.71 13.02 -14.05
CA PRO A 241 -5.42 11.75 -13.86
C PRO A 241 -4.96 10.65 -14.83
N ALA A 242 -4.82 11.00 -16.12
CA ALA A 242 -4.34 10.08 -17.15
C ALA A 242 -2.91 9.56 -16.89
N PHE A 243 -2.04 10.35 -16.24
CA PHE A 243 -0.71 9.89 -15.86
C PHE A 243 -0.76 8.92 -14.68
N ARG A 244 -1.62 9.20 -13.68
CA ARG A 244 -1.84 8.27 -12.56
C ARG A 244 -2.36 6.92 -13.07
N GLU A 245 -3.32 6.93 -13.99
CA GLU A 245 -3.82 5.72 -14.67
C GLU A 245 -2.71 4.97 -15.41
N GLU A 246 -1.86 5.68 -16.18
CA GLU A 246 -0.73 5.05 -16.86
C GLU A 246 0.28 4.45 -15.87
N MET A 247 0.57 5.15 -14.79
CA MET A 247 1.50 4.67 -13.77
C MET A 247 0.96 3.42 -13.06
N LEU A 248 -0.34 3.36 -12.77
CA LEU A 248 -0.99 2.17 -12.23
C LEU A 248 -0.95 1.01 -13.24
N ALA A 249 -1.28 1.27 -14.51
CA ALA A 249 -1.19 0.27 -15.57
C ALA A 249 0.25 -0.26 -15.74
N TYR A 250 1.24 0.62 -15.70
CA TYR A 250 2.65 0.25 -15.72
C TYR A 250 3.04 -0.60 -14.50
N ALA A 251 2.60 -0.20 -13.29
CA ALA A 251 2.86 -0.94 -12.07
C ALA A 251 2.27 -2.36 -12.15
N TYR A 252 1.05 -2.49 -12.66
CA TYR A 252 0.41 -3.77 -12.98
C TYR A 252 1.25 -4.59 -13.96
N ASP A 253 1.58 -4.03 -15.11
CA ASP A 253 2.27 -4.76 -16.17
C ASP A 253 3.66 -5.22 -15.74
N VAL A 254 4.40 -4.40 -14.99
CA VAL A 254 5.81 -4.69 -14.67
C VAL A 254 5.93 -5.48 -13.38
N TYR A 255 5.30 -5.02 -12.30
CA TYR A 255 5.45 -5.66 -10.99
C TYR A 255 4.41 -6.75 -10.75
N GLY A 256 3.24 -6.70 -11.37
CA GLY A 256 2.30 -7.82 -11.40
C GLY A 256 2.91 -9.07 -12.04
N ARG A 257 3.63 -8.94 -13.17
CA ARG A 257 4.36 -10.07 -13.77
C ARG A 257 5.47 -10.63 -12.87
N LYS A 258 6.16 -9.78 -12.11
CA LYS A 258 7.16 -10.23 -11.13
C LYS A 258 6.53 -10.98 -9.97
N LEU A 259 5.38 -10.51 -9.49
CA LEU A 259 4.60 -11.20 -8.47
C LEU A 259 4.16 -12.58 -8.96
N ILE A 260 3.64 -12.67 -10.20
CA ILE A 260 3.27 -13.94 -10.84
C ILE A 260 4.47 -14.91 -10.86
N ALA A 261 5.63 -14.46 -11.33
CA ALA A 261 6.83 -15.29 -11.38
C ALA A 261 7.29 -15.74 -9.98
N ALA A 262 7.16 -14.88 -8.96
CA ALA A 262 7.48 -15.23 -7.58
C ALA A 262 6.51 -16.29 -7.03
N LEU A 263 5.21 -16.14 -7.27
CA LEU A 263 4.19 -17.07 -6.80
C LEU A 263 4.30 -18.43 -7.50
N ALA A 264 4.49 -18.46 -8.82
CA ALA A 264 4.68 -19.70 -9.58
C ALA A 264 5.91 -20.47 -9.08
N TRP A 265 7.01 -19.75 -8.81
CA TRP A 265 8.20 -20.37 -8.24
C TRP A 265 7.98 -20.90 -6.82
N LEU A 266 7.30 -20.14 -5.95
CA LEU A 266 6.99 -20.59 -4.59
C LEU A 266 6.11 -21.83 -4.59
N HIS A 267 5.06 -21.86 -5.42
CA HIS A 267 4.17 -23.01 -5.58
C HIS A 267 4.95 -24.26 -6.05
N GLY A 268 5.89 -24.10 -6.98
CA GLY A 268 6.76 -25.20 -7.42
C GLY A 268 7.73 -25.69 -6.33
N ALA A 269 8.13 -24.83 -5.40
CA ALA A 269 9.03 -25.19 -4.29
C ALA A 269 8.29 -25.78 -3.08
N CYS A 270 7.06 -25.33 -2.83
CA CYS A 270 6.17 -25.79 -1.77
C CYS A 270 4.72 -25.59 -2.26
N PRO A 271 3.95 -26.66 -2.52
CA PRO A 271 2.64 -26.59 -3.19
C PRO A 271 1.53 -26.08 -2.26
N ILE A 272 1.73 -24.89 -1.70
CA ILE A 272 0.77 -24.12 -0.92
C ILE A 272 0.31 -22.95 -1.79
N ASP A 273 -1.01 -22.81 -1.95
CA ASP A 273 -1.58 -21.70 -2.68
C ASP A 273 -1.53 -20.41 -1.85
N ILE A 274 -0.91 -19.37 -2.41
CA ILE A 274 -0.86 -18.04 -1.80
C ILE A 274 -1.96 -17.19 -2.46
N GLY A 275 -3.04 -16.96 -1.70
CA GLY A 275 -4.24 -16.26 -2.16
C GLY A 275 -4.68 -15.12 -1.25
N ASN A 276 -4.20 -15.06 -0.01
CA ASN A 276 -4.53 -13.99 0.92
C ASN A 276 -3.86 -12.68 0.52
N PHE A 277 -4.64 -11.61 0.60
CA PHE A 277 -4.19 -10.30 0.18
C PHE A 277 -2.94 -9.80 0.93
N ARG A 278 -2.77 -10.11 2.23
CA ARG A 278 -1.58 -9.70 3.00
C ARG A 278 -0.31 -10.35 2.45
N CYS A 279 -0.37 -11.64 2.14
CA CYS A 279 0.73 -12.38 1.55
C CYS A 279 1.11 -11.82 0.19
N LEU A 280 0.11 -11.59 -0.67
CA LEU A 280 0.29 -11.01 -2.00
C LEU A 280 0.88 -9.58 -1.92
N ALA A 281 0.42 -8.75 -1.00
CA ALA A 281 0.94 -7.40 -0.82
C ALA A 281 2.41 -7.40 -0.34
N ALA A 282 2.78 -8.31 0.56
CA ALA A 282 4.16 -8.45 1.03
C ALA A 282 5.11 -8.92 -0.09
N LEU A 283 4.67 -9.88 -0.92
CA LEU A 283 5.42 -10.35 -2.09
C LEU A 283 5.48 -9.29 -3.21
N TYR A 284 4.42 -8.50 -3.37
CA TYR A 284 4.42 -7.37 -4.31
C TYR A 284 5.45 -6.31 -3.90
N ASP A 285 5.47 -5.90 -2.63
CA ASP A 285 6.47 -4.98 -2.08
C ASP A 285 7.90 -5.50 -2.27
N LEU A 286 8.12 -6.80 -2.05
CA LEU A 286 9.37 -7.48 -2.38
C LEU A 286 9.74 -7.35 -3.86
N CYS A 287 8.80 -7.57 -4.77
CA CYS A 287 9.06 -7.44 -6.21
C CYS A 287 9.39 -6.00 -6.63
N VAL A 288 8.79 -5.01 -5.97
CA VAL A 288 9.09 -3.59 -6.19
C VAL A 288 10.50 -3.24 -5.70
N GLN A 289 10.80 -3.54 -4.44
CA GLN A 289 12.05 -3.15 -3.77
C GLN A 289 13.26 -3.99 -4.18
N GLN A 290 13.04 -5.27 -4.49
CA GLN A 290 14.10 -6.26 -4.62
C GLN A 290 14.02 -7.08 -5.93
N GLY A 291 13.03 -6.79 -6.78
CA GLY A 291 12.96 -7.23 -8.17
C GLY A 291 12.46 -8.66 -8.39
N SER A 292 12.95 -9.62 -7.62
CA SER A 292 12.55 -11.04 -7.69
C SER A 292 13.08 -11.83 -6.48
N LEU A 293 12.64 -13.09 -6.35
CA LEU A 293 13.11 -14.03 -5.32
C LEU A 293 14.43 -14.73 -5.69
N VAL A 294 14.93 -14.60 -6.93
CA VAL A 294 16.02 -15.42 -7.51
C VAL A 294 17.25 -15.51 -6.61
N LYS A 295 17.68 -14.39 -6.00
CA LYS A 295 18.87 -14.35 -5.14
C LYS A 295 18.74 -15.14 -3.84
N ALA A 296 17.53 -15.56 -3.48
CA ALA A 296 17.23 -16.25 -2.23
C ALA A 296 16.69 -17.68 -2.44
N TYR A 297 16.63 -18.18 -3.68
CA TYR A 297 16.03 -19.48 -3.99
C TYR A 297 16.59 -20.64 -3.17
N ASP A 298 17.91 -20.74 -3.03
CA ASP A 298 18.54 -21.83 -2.26
C ASP A 298 18.21 -21.74 -0.76
N ALA A 299 18.29 -20.54 -0.19
CA ALA A 299 17.98 -20.32 1.22
C ALA A 299 16.51 -20.57 1.54
N ILE A 300 15.60 -20.15 0.64
CA ILE A 300 14.17 -20.42 0.78
C ILE A 300 13.89 -21.93 0.71
N ARG A 301 14.46 -22.66 -0.25
CA ARG A 301 14.32 -24.12 -0.33
C ARG A 301 14.83 -24.82 0.93
N ALA A 302 15.99 -24.40 1.44
CA ALA A 302 16.56 -24.96 2.67
C ALA A 302 15.61 -24.76 3.86
N ARG A 303 15.03 -23.56 4.01
CA ARG A 303 14.05 -23.28 5.08
C ARG A 303 12.73 -24.02 4.88
N ILE A 304 12.22 -24.14 3.66
CA ILE A 304 11.02 -24.96 3.39
C ILE A 304 11.26 -26.41 3.82
N ALA A 305 12.43 -26.97 3.50
CA ALA A 305 12.78 -28.34 3.85
C ALA A 305 12.96 -28.56 5.36
N SER A 306 13.39 -27.54 6.12
CA SER A 306 13.59 -27.65 7.57
C SER A 306 12.37 -27.27 8.40
N GLU A 307 11.63 -26.24 7.98
CA GLU A 307 10.52 -25.66 8.75
C GLU A 307 9.16 -26.24 8.36
N HIS A 308 9.04 -26.85 7.18
CA HIS A 308 7.80 -27.43 6.66
C HIS A 308 6.58 -26.47 6.85
N PRO A 309 6.57 -25.30 6.17
CA PRO A 309 5.47 -24.34 6.34
C PRO A 309 4.13 -25.02 6.03
N GLN A 310 3.11 -24.76 6.87
CA GLN A 310 1.79 -25.40 6.78
C GLN A 310 0.74 -24.51 6.08
N ASP A 311 1.02 -23.22 5.96
CA ASP A 311 0.11 -22.25 5.38
C ASP A 311 0.85 -21.18 4.56
N GLU A 312 0.08 -20.39 3.83
CA GLU A 312 0.59 -19.34 2.94
C GLU A 312 1.32 -18.22 3.70
N PHE A 313 0.98 -17.96 4.97
CA PHE A 313 1.64 -16.93 5.77
C PHE A 313 3.04 -17.38 6.19
N ALA A 314 3.19 -18.65 6.61
CA ALA A 314 4.48 -19.25 6.92
C ALA A 314 5.39 -19.29 5.68
N LEU A 315 4.87 -19.73 4.53
CA LEU A 315 5.63 -19.75 3.28
C LEU A 315 6.03 -18.33 2.84
N THR A 316 5.11 -17.36 2.92
CA THR A 316 5.39 -15.96 2.58
C THR A 316 6.44 -15.36 3.51
N ARG A 317 6.37 -15.66 4.82
CA ARG A 317 7.36 -15.22 5.82
C ARG A 317 8.77 -15.68 5.44
N ILE A 318 8.94 -16.96 5.14
CA ILE A 318 10.23 -17.51 4.66
C ILE A 318 10.73 -16.73 3.44
N ALA A 319 9.85 -16.53 2.44
CA ALA A 319 10.23 -15.86 1.20
C ALA A 319 10.70 -14.41 1.43
N VAL A 320 9.99 -13.63 2.24
CA VAL A 320 10.31 -12.22 2.48
C VAL A 320 11.53 -12.03 3.39
N GLU A 321 11.73 -12.90 4.37
CA GLU A 321 12.89 -12.88 5.25
C GLU A 321 14.16 -13.23 4.48
N GLU A 322 14.19 -14.36 3.78
CA GLU A 322 15.37 -14.80 3.05
C GLU A 322 15.72 -13.85 1.92
N ARG A 323 14.73 -13.32 1.21
CA ARG A 323 15.02 -12.31 0.19
C ARG A 323 15.53 -11.00 0.80
N GLY A 324 15.03 -10.62 1.98
CA GLY A 324 15.54 -9.48 2.75
C GLY A 324 17.02 -9.63 3.11
N LYS A 325 17.45 -10.84 3.52
CA LYS A 325 18.85 -11.14 3.89
C LYS A 325 19.86 -10.98 2.75
N THR A 326 19.42 -11.00 1.48
CA THR A 326 20.33 -10.76 0.35
C THR A 326 20.54 -9.27 0.03
N ALA A 327 19.93 -8.36 0.79
CA ALA A 327 20.27 -6.94 0.73
C ALA A 327 21.68 -6.68 1.32
N GLY A 328 22.23 -5.50 1.02
CA GLY A 328 23.44 -5.03 1.72
C GLY A 328 23.22 -5.03 3.24
N THR A 329 24.23 -5.42 4.01
CA THR A 329 24.14 -5.71 5.45
C THR A 329 23.38 -4.64 6.25
N ARG A 330 23.64 -3.36 5.98
CA ARG A 330 22.98 -2.23 6.65
C ARG A 330 21.45 -2.14 6.43
N TRP A 331 20.93 -2.78 5.38
CA TRP A 331 19.53 -2.68 4.95
C TRP A 331 18.70 -3.93 5.22
N ARG A 332 19.30 -5.03 5.70
CA ARG A 332 18.59 -6.31 5.86
C ARG A 332 17.43 -6.20 6.83
N ALA A 333 17.67 -5.69 8.05
CA ALA A 333 16.63 -5.49 9.05
C ALA A 333 15.50 -4.58 8.54
N ASP A 334 15.83 -3.49 7.84
CA ASP A 334 14.87 -2.56 7.25
C ASP A 334 13.98 -3.28 6.21
N CYS A 335 14.61 -3.97 5.26
CA CYS A 335 13.94 -4.78 4.24
C CYS A 335 12.98 -5.82 4.85
N ILE A 336 13.42 -6.57 5.86
CA ILE A 336 12.61 -7.63 6.45
C ILE A 336 11.46 -7.03 7.27
N SER A 337 11.75 -6.08 8.17
CA SER A 337 10.72 -5.46 9.03
C SER A 337 9.62 -4.76 8.22
N ARG A 338 9.95 -4.17 7.07
CA ARG A 338 8.98 -3.60 6.13
C ARG A 338 7.95 -4.63 5.65
N ARG A 339 8.41 -5.80 5.20
CA ARG A 339 7.54 -6.82 4.61
C ARG A 339 6.78 -7.58 5.67
N LEU A 340 7.41 -7.85 6.82
CA LEU A 340 6.71 -8.37 7.99
C LEU A 340 5.67 -7.38 8.50
N CYS A 341 5.91 -6.06 8.39
CA CYS A 341 4.89 -5.06 8.74
C CYS A 341 3.62 -5.18 7.86
N ILE A 342 3.77 -5.50 6.57
CA ILE A 342 2.65 -5.81 5.69
C ILE A 342 2.02 -7.16 6.08
N LEU A 343 2.86 -8.19 6.21
CA LEU A 343 2.40 -9.56 6.45
C LEU A 343 1.63 -9.67 7.76
N GLU A 344 2.12 -9.09 8.86
CA GLU A 344 1.49 -9.10 10.19
C GLU A 344 0.41 -8.02 10.36
N ARG A 345 0.32 -7.06 9.43
CA ARG A 345 -0.58 -5.89 9.53
C ARG A 345 -0.29 -5.04 10.78
N GLU A 346 0.94 -5.06 11.27
CA GLU A 346 1.42 -4.24 12.38
C GLU A 346 2.96 -4.11 12.35
N PRO A 347 3.57 -3.09 12.98
CA PRO A 347 5.03 -2.94 12.97
C PRO A 347 5.73 -4.12 13.64
N VAL A 348 6.62 -4.78 12.90
CA VAL A 348 7.43 -5.90 13.41
C VAL A 348 8.85 -5.43 13.65
N ARG A 349 9.36 -5.65 14.86
CA ARG A 349 10.76 -5.41 15.18
C ARG A 349 11.62 -6.56 14.65
N VAL A 350 12.65 -6.22 13.87
CA VAL A 350 13.61 -7.19 13.34
C VAL A 350 15.01 -6.79 13.75
N ASP A 351 15.75 -7.77 14.26
CA ASP A 351 17.17 -7.68 14.57
C ASP A 351 17.92 -8.63 13.61
N GLU A 352 18.68 -8.09 12.64
CA GLU A 352 19.33 -8.86 11.57
C GLU A 352 20.70 -8.28 11.25
N ALA A 353 21.74 -9.12 11.22
CA ALA A 353 23.13 -8.75 10.95
C ALA A 353 23.64 -7.55 11.77
N GLY A 354 23.26 -7.50 13.06
CA GLY A 354 23.64 -6.42 13.99
C GLY A 354 22.87 -5.11 13.79
N GLN A 355 21.95 -5.05 12.83
CA GLN A 355 21.06 -3.90 12.60
C GLN A 355 19.69 -4.18 13.18
N ARG A 356 19.00 -3.11 13.59
CA ARG A 356 17.63 -3.18 14.09
C ARG A 356 16.74 -2.26 13.30
N ALA A 357 15.55 -2.73 12.94
CA ALA A 357 14.55 -1.90 12.30
C ALA A 357 13.14 -2.27 12.76
N THR A 358 12.24 -1.29 12.69
CA THR A 358 10.81 -1.47 12.96
C THR A 358 10.07 -0.50 12.07
N ARG A 359 9.79 -0.94 10.84
CA ARG A 359 9.05 -0.10 9.88
C ARG A 359 7.59 -0.01 10.27
N THR A 360 7.04 1.19 10.10
CA THR A 360 5.62 1.49 10.28
C THR A 360 5.03 1.90 8.94
N ASN A 361 3.73 1.69 8.75
CA ASN A 361 3.04 2.10 7.54
C ASN A 361 1.67 2.72 7.89
N PRO A 362 1.39 3.96 7.47
CA PRO A 362 0.11 4.62 7.79
C PRO A 362 -1.09 4.02 7.03
N ARG A 363 -0.85 3.20 5.99
CA ARG A 363 -1.88 2.59 5.14
C ARG A 363 -2.17 1.12 5.48
N LEU A 364 -1.77 0.61 6.65
CA LEU A 364 -2.09 -0.79 7.07
C LEU A 364 -3.60 -1.07 7.14
N TYR A 365 -4.43 -0.04 7.25
CA TYR A 365 -5.89 -0.18 7.19
C TYR A 365 -6.38 -0.66 5.81
N LEU A 366 -5.61 -0.50 4.73
CA LEU A 366 -5.97 -1.02 3.41
C LEU A 366 -5.79 -2.53 3.29
N LEU A 367 -4.92 -3.11 4.12
CA LEU A 367 -4.71 -4.56 4.18
C LEU A 367 -5.94 -5.23 4.80
N ARG A 368 -6.21 -6.46 4.36
CA ARG A 368 -7.37 -7.24 4.76
C ARG A 368 -7.00 -8.71 4.82
N ASN A 369 -7.53 -9.42 5.81
CA ASN A 369 -7.40 -10.87 5.90
C ASN A 369 -8.45 -11.56 4.99
N ALA A 370 -8.36 -11.35 3.68
CA ALA A 370 -9.30 -11.89 2.70
C ALA A 370 -8.56 -12.45 1.48
N PRO A 371 -9.14 -13.46 0.81
CA PRO A 371 -8.60 -13.98 -0.44
C PRO A 371 -8.74 -12.96 -1.58
N VAL A 372 -7.92 -13.10 -2.61
CA VAL A 372 -8.08 -12.41 -3.89
C VAL A 372 -8.68 -13.37 -4.90
N LYS A 373 -9.75 -12.96 -5.60
CA LYS A 373 -10.47 -13.78 -6.58
C LYS A 373 -9.55 -14.20 -7.73
N ASP A 374 -9.76 -15.42 -8.21
CA ASP A 374 -9.13 -15.94 -9.44
C ASP A 374 -7.59 -15.90 -9.47
N MET A 375 -6.92 -15.87 -8.31
CA MET A 375 -5.46 -15.84 -8.25
C MET A 375 -4.79 -17.02 -8.97
N ALA A 376 -5.41 -18.21 -8.94
CA ALA A 376 -4.93 -19.39 -9.65
C ALA A 376 -4.76 -19.16 -11.16
N LYS A 377 -5.59 -18.32 -11.80
CA LYS A 377 -5.45 -17.98 -13.23
C LYS A 377 -4.17 -17.21 -13.54
N TYR A 378 -3.53 -16.64 -12.52
CA TYR A 378 -2.27 -15.92 -12.62
C TYR A 378 -1.07 -16.80 -12.22
N LEU A 379 -1.28 -18.03 -11.75
CA LEU A 379 -0.23 -18.98 -11.36
C LEU A 379 0.06 -20.07 -12.41
N LEU A 380 -0.79 -20.16 -13.44
CA LEU A 380 -0.74 -21.16 -14.51
C LEU A 380 -0.09 -20.61 -15.78
#